data_AF-A0A2N3LDA8-F1
#
_entry.id   AF-A0A2N3LDA8-F1
#
_cell.length_a   1.000
_cell.length_b   1.000
_cell.length_c   1.000
_cell.angle_alpha   90.00
_cell.angle_beta   90.00
_cell.angle_gamma   90.00
#
_symmetry.space_group_name_H-M   'P 1'
#
loop_
_entity.id
_entity.type
_entity.pdbx_description
1 polymer ?
#
loop_
_entity_poly.entity_id
_entity_poly.type
_entity_poly.pdbx_seq_one_letter_code
_entity_poly.pdbx_strand_id
1 'polypeptide(L)' 'MTNARFKFHYVSGQTEELDTGHRYNKDARQDLALKFHHNATWISAGGKQINLANVISIEVIGDEEEMSLKVNLQSD' A
#
# COMPACT_ATOMS: atom_id res chain seq x y z
N MET A 1 18.43 3.49 -7.84
CA MET A 1 17.54 3.13 -6.72
C MET A 1 16.21 3.77 -7.00
N THR A 2 15.19 2.98 -7.27
CA THR A 2 13.86 3.46 -7.67
C THR A 2 12.96 3.52 -6.44
N ASN A 3 12.04 4.50 -6.40
CA ASN A 3 11.13 4.66 -5.28
C ASN A 3 10.12 3.49 -5.24
N ALA A 4 9.64 3.16 -4.04
CA ALA A 4 8.53 2.24 -3.90
C ALA A 4 7.24 2.92 -4.39
N ARG A 5 6.49 2.21 -5.24
CA ARG A 5 5.13 2.61 -5.64
C ARG A 5 4.12 1.73 -4.94
N PHE A 6 3.04 2.31 -4.46
CA PHE A 6 1.90 1.58 -3.91
C PHE A 6 0.77 1.58 -4.93
N LYS A 7 0.26 0.39 -5.23
CA LYS A 7 -0.92 0.21 -6.07
C LYS A 7 -2.09 -0.17 -5.20
N PHE A 8 -3.09 0.71 -5.15
CA PHE A 8 -4.31 0.53 -4.38
C PHE A 8 -5.38 -0.07 -5.27
N HIS A 9 -6.03 -1.13 -4.79
CA HIS A 9 -7.18 -1.74 -5.45
C HIS A 9 -8.42 -1.41 -4.64
N TYR A 10 -9.31 -0.60 -5.20
CA TYR A 10 -10.50 -0.14 -4.51
C TYR A 10 -11.69 -1.08 -4.69
N VAL A 11 -12.65 -1.01 -3.77
CA VAL A 11 -13.93 -1.74 -3.82
C VAL A 11 -14.76 -1.44 -5.08
N SER A 12 -14.52 -0.28 -5.71
CA SER A 12 -15.14 0.10 -6.98
C SER A 12 -14.55 -0.63 -8.20
N GLY A 13 -13.48 -1.40 -8.02
CA GLY A 13 -12.69 -2.00 -9.11
C GLY A 13 -11.68 -1.04 -9.75
N GLN A 14 -11.61 0.22 -9.29
CA GLN A 14 -10.59 1.16 -9.72
C GLN A 14 -9.23 0.83 -9.09
N THR A 15 -8.16 1.17 -9.80
CA THR A 15 -6.79 1.06 -9.29
C THR A 15 -6.07 2.39 -9.37
N GLU A 16 -5.30 2.73 -8.33
CA GLU A 16 -4.47 3.93 -8.30
C GLU A 16 -3.04 3.56 -7.90
N GLU A 17 -2.06 4.07 -8.66
CA GLU A 17 -0.65 3.90 -8.36
C GLU A 17 -0.07 5.22 -7.85
N LEU A 18 0.57 5.18 -6.69
CA LEU A 18 1.17 6.34 -6.04
C LEU A 18 2.64 6.08 -5.75
N ASP A 19 3.51 6.96 -6.23
CA ASP A 19 4.90 6.99 -5.79
C ASP A 19 4.94 7.46 -4.33
N THR A 20 5.52 6.66 -3.46
CA THR A 20 5.55 6.96 -2.03
C THR A 20 6.62 7.99 -1.68
N GLY A 21 7.55 8.30 -2.58
CA GLY A 21 8.73 9.13 -2.32
C GLY A 21 9.74 8.47 -1.38
N HIS A 22 9.44 7.26 -0.90
CA HIS A 22 10.31 6.46 -0.06
C HIS A 22 11.12 5.51 -0.93
N ARG A 23 12.41 5.35 -0.61
CA ARG A 23 13.24 4.34 -1.26
C ARG A 23 12.64 2.96 -0.99
N TYR A 24 12.57 2.12 -2.02
CA TYR A 24 12.21 0.71 -1.84
C TYR A 24 13.27 0.05 -0.96
N ASN A 25 12.92 -0.18 0.29
CA ASN A 25 13.65 -1.00 1.22
C ASN A 25 12.63 -1.79 2.06
N LYS A 26 13.11 -2.77 2.82
CA LYS A 26 12.29 -3.61 3.71
C LYS A 26 11.38 -2.78 4.65
N ASP A 27 11.77 -1.54 4.95
CA ASP A 27 11.05 -0.61 5.83
C ASP A 27 9.74 -0.10 5.21
N ALA A 28 9.65 0.07 3.88
CA ALA A 28 8.40 0.53 3.23
C ALA A 28 7.26 -0.50 3.36
N ARG A 29 7.60 -1.80 3.33
CA ARG A 29 6.64 -2.88 3.62
C ARG A 29 6.30 -2.97 5.10
N GLN A 30 7.30 -2.82 5.98
CA GLN A 30 7.06 -2.85 7.42
C GLN A 30 6.20 -1.67 7.88
N ASP A 31 6.41 -0.47 7.32
CA ASP A 31 5.62 0.71 7.63
C ASP A 31 4.16 0.55 7.18
N LEU A 32 3.94 -0.03 5.98
CA LEU A 32 2.59 -0.37 5.51
C LEU A 32 1.94 -1.43 6.42
N ALA A 33 2.67 -2.51 6.76
CA ALA A 33 2.19 -3.56 7.65
C ALA A 33 1.86 -3.06 9.06
N LEU A 34 2.68 -2.14 9.61
CA LEU A 34 2.43 -1.46 10.88
C LEU A 34 1.16 -0.62 10.84
N LYS A 35 0.96 0.18 9.78
CA LYS A 35 -0.25 0.99 9.59
C LYS A 35 -1.51 0.13 9.51
N PHE A 36 -1.42 -1.03 8.86
CA PHE A 36 -2.51 -2.01 8.83
C PHE A 36 -2.75 -2.69 10.20
N HIS A 37 -1.68 -3.05 10.93
CA HIS A 37 -1.80 -3.66 12.25
C HIS A 37 -2.48 -2.73 13.27
N HIS A 38 -2.36 -1.41 13.08
CA HIS A 38 -3.04 -0.42 13.88
C HIS A 38 -4.50 -0.14 13.47
N ASN A 39 -5.08 -0.89 12.51
CA ASN A 39 -6.43 -0.64 11.98
C ASN A 39 -6.62 0.82 11.53
N ALA A 40 -5.57 1.41 10.93
CA ALA A 40 -5.65 2.78 10.45
C ALA A 40 -6.74 2.90 9.38
N THR A 41 -7.66 3.84 9.53
CA THR A 41 -8.67 4.15 8.51
C THR A 41 -8.07 4.93 7.34
N TRP A 42 -7.01 5.68 7.59
CA TRP A 42 -6.37 6.54 6.59
C TRP A 42 -4.85 6.34 6.61
N ILE A 43 -4.24 6.33 5.43
CA ILE A 43 -2.78 6.38 5.29
C ILE A 43 -2.36 7.52 4.37
N SER A 44 -1.16 8.06 4.60
CA SER A 44 -0.56 8.97 3.64
C SER A 44 0.35 8.22 2.68
N ALA A 45 0.15 8.42 1.38
CA ALA A 45 0.97 7.85 0.31
C ALA A 45 1.08 8.86 -0.84
N GLY A 46 2.30 9.13 -1.31
CA GLY A 46 2.54 10.06 -2.43
C GLY A 46 1.96 11.46 -2.25
N GLY A 47 1.97 11.96 -1.01
CA GLY A 47 1.39 13.26 -0.67
C GLY A 47 -0.14 13.29 -0.62
N LYS A 48 -0.82 12.16 -0.83
CA LYS A 48 -2.28 12.03 -0.69
C LYS A 48 -2.64 11.31 0.61
N GLN A 49 -3.87 11.51 1.08
CA GLN A 49 -4.49 10.67 2.10
C GLN A 49 -5.43 9.67 1.43
N ILE A 50 -5.24 8.39 1.74
CA ILE A 50 -6.00 7.27 1.19
C ILE A 50 -6.85 6.65 2.29
N ASN A 51 -8.15 6.50 2.04
CA ASN A 51 -9.08 5.83 2.94
C ASN A 51 -9.05 4.32 2.71
N LEU A 52 -8.55 3.58 3.70
CA LEU A 52 -8.42 2.13 3.65
C LEU A 52 -9.77 1.39 3.72
N ALA A 53 -10.84 2.03 4.19
CA ALA A 53 -12.18 1.41 4.19
C ALA A 53 -12.70 1.09 2.77
N ASN A 54 -12.17 1.79 1.75
CA ASN A 54 -12.52 1.56 0.35
C ASN A 54 -11.47 0.75 -0.40
N VAL A 55 -10.40 0.30 0.27
CA VAL A 55 -9.28 -0.43 -0.35
C VAL A 55 -9.39 -1.91 0.00
N ILE A 56 -9.41 -2.76 -1.03
CA ILE A 56 -9.43 -4.22 -0.89
C ILE A 56 -8.01 -4.74 -0.66
N SER A 57 -7.05 -4.26 -1.44
CA SER A 57 -5.66 -4.69 -1.38
C SER A 57 -4.70 -3.58 -1.80
N ILE A 58 -3.46 -3.68 -1.31
CA ILE A 58 -2.37 -2.80 -1.70
C ILE A 58 -1.20 -3.67 -2.16
N GLU A 59 -0.67 -3.38 -3.35
CA GLU A 59 0.56 -3.98 -3.85
C GLU A 59 1.72 -3.00 -3.74
N VAL A 60 2.89 -3.48 -3.35
CA VAL A 60 4.11 -2.69 -3.29
C VAL A 60 4.99 -3.05 -4.48
N ILE A 61 5.14 -2.10 -5.41
CA ILE A 61 5.90 -2.25 -6.64
C ILE A 61 7.27 -1.58 -6.44
N GLY A 62 8.35 -2.33 -6.66
CA GLY A 62 9.73 -1.86 -6.66
C GLY A 62 10.56 -2.59 -7.72
N ASP A 63 11.70 -2.01 -8.11
CA ASP A 63 12.56 -2.54 -9.18
C ASP A 63 13.40 -3.77 -8.78
N GLU A 64 13.25 -4.30 -7.57
CA GLU A 64 13.81 -5.60 -7.17
C GLU A 64 12.68 -6.51 -6.67
N GLU A 65 12.34 -7.46 -7.53
CA GLU A 65 11.31 -8.50 -7.36
C GLU A 65 9.90 -7.98 -7.07
N GLU A 66 9.06 -8.09 -8.09
CA GLU A 66 7.61 -7.96 -8.06
C GLU A 66 7.01 -8.98 -7.05
N MET A 67 7.06 -8.63 -5.77
CA MET A 67 6.53 -9.45 -4.68
C MET A 67 5.17 -8.89 -4.31
N SER A 68 4.12 -9.47 -4.90
CA SER A 68 2.72 -9.15 -4.60
C SER A 68 2.37 -9.56 -3.18
N LEU A 69 2.05 -8.60 -2.31
CA LEU A 69 1.49 -8.87 -0.98
C LEU A 69 -0.04 -8.81 -1.08
N LYS A 70 -0.70 -9.97 -1.00
CA LYS A 70 -2.15 -10.04 -0.86
C LYS A 70 -2.51 -9.97 0.63
N VAL A 71 -2.88 -8.78 1.09
CA VAL A 71 -3.48 -8.62 2.42
C VAL A 71 -4.99 -8.82 2.26
N ASN A 72 -5.55 -9.84 2.94
CA ASN A 72 -6.97 -10.14 2.92
C ASN A 72 -7.59 -9.50 4.18
N LEU A 73 -8.38 -8.44 4.01
CA LEU A 73 -8.92 -7.62 5.12
C LEU A 73 -10.24 -8.17 5.69
N GLN A 74 -10.61 -9.42 5.41
CA GLN A 74 -11.82 -10.02 6.00
C GLN A 74 -11.58 -10.36 7.47
N SER A 75 -12.24 -9.59 8.34
CA SER A 75 -12.43 -9.91 9.75
C SER A 75 -13.67 -10.79 9.89
N ASP A 76 -13.55 -11.94 10.58
CA ASP A 76 -14.68 -12.62 11.24
C ASP A 76 -15.35 -11.72 12.28
#